data_AF-A0A2V8E801-F1
#
_entry.id   AF-A0A2V8E801-F1
#
_cell.length_a   1.000
_cell.length_b   1.000
_cell.length_c   1.000
_cell.angle_alpha   90.00
_cell.angle_beta   90.00
_cell.angle_gamma   90.00
#
_symmetry.space_group_name_H-M   'P 1'
#
loop_
_entity.id
_entity.type
_entity.pdbx_description
1 polymer ?
#
loop_
_entity_poly.entity_id
_entity_poly.type
_entity_poly.pdbx_seq_one_letter_code
_entity_poly.pdbx_strand_id
1 'polypeptide(L)'
;MTGFEREALMARTSWFDEKTELPVIQEQINRLESFTNALSDGVVSKAELSSQEQRLLAAMRRVEPELNDDLHSKVTTVLVELTAYNVMRLLHELQAERARMAFSS
;
A
#
# COMPACT_ATOMS: atom_id res chain seq x y z
N MET A 1 -22.22 -14.23 16.56
CA MET A 1 -21.90 -13.19 15.57
C MET A 1 -23.18 -12.73 14.90
N THR A 2 -23.61 -11.53 15.25
CA THR A 2 -24.86 -10.93 14.75
C THR A 2 -24.66 -10.35 13.33
N GLY A 3 -25.74 -10.08 12.59
CA GLY A 3 -25.67 -9.51 11.24
C GLY A 3 -24.98 -8.15 11.19
N PHE A 4 -25.15 -7.34 12.24
CA PHE A 4 -24.54 -6.01 12.39
C PHE A 4 -23.00 -6.05 12.45
N GLU A 5 -22.44 -7.06 13.13
CA GLU A 5 -20.98 -7.23 13.24
C GLU A 5 -20.36 -7.61 11.87
N ARG A 6 -21.10 -8.34 11.02
CA ARG A 6 -20.64 -8.67 9.66
C ARG A 6 -20.70 -7.47 8.71
N GLU A 7 -21.73 -6.62 8.83
CA GLU A 7 -21.86 -5.40 8.02
C GLU A 7 -20.75 -4.39 8.30
N ALA A 8 -20.36 -4.21 9.57
CA ALA A 8 -19.24 -3.36 9.94
C ALA A 8 -17.88 -3.90 9.43
N LEU A 9 -17.73 -5.24 9.35
CA LEU A 9 -16.57 -5.91 8.75
C LEU A 9 -16.53 -5.81 7.21
N MET A 10 -17.65 -5.50 6.56
CA MET A 10 -17.79 -5.38 5.10
C MET A 10 -17.83 -3.92 4.61
N ALA A 11 -17.80 -2.94 5.53
CA ALA A 11 -17.73 -1.53 5.18
C ALA A 11 -16.48 -1.28 4.31
N ARG A 12 -16.71 -0.85 3.07
CA ARG A 12 -15.62 -0.64 2.10
C ARG A 12 -14.65 0.38 2.66
N THR A 13 -13.38 0.00 2.74
CA THR A 13 -12.32 0.95 3.07
C THR A 13 -12.14 1.89 1.87
N SER A 14 -12.32 3.20 2.09
CA SER A 14 -12.04 4.19 1.04
C SER A 14 -10.55 4.20 0.70
N TRP A 15 -10.23 4.42 -0.57
CA TRP A 15 -8.83 4.51 -1.05
C TRP A 15 -8.28 5.93 -1.01
N PHE A 16 -9.15 6.93 -0.85
CA PHE A 16 -8.83 8.35 -0.79
C PHE A 16 -9.71 9.06 0.25
N ASP A 17 -9.24 10.20 0.74
CA ASP A 17 -10.04 11.08 1.58
C ASP A 17 -10.85 12.04 0.71
N GLU A 18 -12.16 12.11 0.93
CA GLU A 18 -13.09 12.88 0.08
C GLU A 18 -12.90 14.40 0.19
N LYS A 19 -12.25 14.90 1.25
CA LYS A 19 -12.09 16.35 1.48
C LYS A 19 -10.78 16.88 0.93
N THR A 20 -9.73 16.09 1.06
CA THR A 20 -8.37 16.44 0.65
C THR A 20 -8.01 15.89 -0.72
N GLU A 21 -8.82 14.94 -1.24
CA GLU A 21 -8.59 14.21 -2.49
C GLU A 21 -7.23 13.49 -2.54
N LEU A 22 -6.64 13.25 -1.37
CA LEU A 22 -5.36 12.57 -1.25
C LEU A 22 -5.56 11.06 -1.15
N PRO A 23 -4.66 10.26 -1.74
CA PRO A 23 -4.61 8.82 -1.49
C PRO A 23 -4.36 8.55 0.00
N VAL A 24 -5.25 7.78 0.63
CA VAL A 24 -5.10 7.33 2.03
C VAL A 24 -4.99 5.81 2.15
N ILE A 25 -5.03 5.09 1.02
CA ILE A 25 -4.86 3.64 0.98
C ILE A 25 -3.54 3.20 1.60
N GLN A 26 -2.50 4.04 1.58
CA GLN A 26 -1.21 3.75 2.20
C GLN A 26 -1.29 3.69 3.73
N GLU A 27 -2.22 4.40 4.37
CA GLU A 27 -2.40 4.34 5.82
C GLU A 27 -2.85 2.94 6.29
N GLN A 28 -3.47 2.17 5.39
CA GLN A 28 -3.87 0.79 5.65
C GLN A 28 -2.68 -0.15 5.85
N ILE A 29 -1.49 0.23 5.41
CA ILE A 29 -0.27 -0.55 5.62
C ILE A 29 0.03 -0.72 7.12
N ASN A 30 -0.39 0.23 7.97
CA ASN A 30 -0.26 0.10 9.43
C ASN A 30 -1.08 -1.05 10.02
N ARG A 31 -2.03 -1.60 9.27
CA ARG A 31 -2.83 -2.79 9.64
C ARG A 31 -2.17 -4.09 9.19
N LEU A 32 -1.10 -4.03 8.39
CA LEU A 32 -0.35 -5.19 7.96
C LEU A 32 0.74 -5.51 8.99
N GLU A 33 0.48 -6.48 9.85
CA GLU A 33 1.43 -6.95 10.87
C GLU A 33 2.80 -7.32 10.26
N SER A 34 2.79 -7.90 9.05
CA SER A 34 4.02 -8.24 8.34
C SER A 34 4.87 -7.02 7.96
N PHE A 35 4.24 -5.86 7.74
CA PHE A 35 4.94 -4.62 7.45
C PHE A 35 5.47 -3.98 8.73
N THR A 36 4.64 -3.90 9.79
CA THR A 36 5.07 -3.32 11.07
C THR A 36 6.23 -4.09 11.68
N ASN A 37 6.23 -5.43 11.56
CA ASN A 37 7.31 -6.27 12.06
C ASN A 37 8.60 -6.08 11.25
N ALA A 38 8.50 -6.03 9.92
CA ALA A 38 9.65 -5.88 9.03
C ALA A 38 10.35 -4.49 9.11
N LEU A 39 9.73 -3.52 9.79
CA LEU A 39 10.31 -2.19 10.03
C LEU A 39 10.78 -1.99 11.47
N SER A 40 10.56 -2.96 12.36
CA SER A 40 10.76 -2.80 13.80
C SER A 40 12.22 -2.57 14.20
N ASP A 41 13.16 -3.11 13.44
CA ASP A 41 14.61 -2.96 13.64
C ASP A 41 15.25 -1.94 12.67
N GLY A 42 14.43 -1.30 11.82
CA GLY A 42 14.86 -0.34 10.82
C GLY A 42 15.54 -0.95 9.58
N VAL A 43 15.58 -2.28 9.43
CA VAL A 43 16.25 -2.96 8.31
C VAL A 43 15.32 -3.99 7.67
N VAL A 44 14.84 -3.72 6.46
CA VAL A 44 14.09 -4.72 5.68
C VAL A 44 15.05 -5.73 5.08
N SER A 45 15.03 -6.96 5.57
CA SER A 45 15.86 -8.05 5.04
C SER A 45 15.35 -8.57 3.69
N LYS A 46 16.22 -9.29 2.96
CA LYS A 46 15.86 -9.97 1.71
C LYS A 46 14.72 -10.98 1.91
N ALA A 47 14.70 -11.66 3.05
CA ALA A 47 13.68 -12.66 3.36
C ALA A 47 12.31 -12.03 3.61
N GLU A 48 12.27 -10.90 4.31
CA GLU A 48 11.03 -10.15 4.55
C GLU A 48 10.48 -9.55 3.25
N LEU A 49 11.36 -8.99 2.42
CA LEU A 49 10.97 -8.48 1.11
C LEU A 49 10.39 -9.59 0.21
N SER A 50 11.06 -10.73 0.13
CA SER A 50 10.56 -11.88 -0.65
C SER A 50 9.24 -12.42 -0.10
N SER A 51 9.06 -12.43 1.21
CA SER A 51 7.80 -12.83 1.84
C SER A 51 6.66 -11.85 1.53
N GLN A 52 6.95 -10.55 1.46
CA GLN A 52 5.98 -9.54 1.05
C GLN A 52 5.59 -9.68 -0.44
N GLU A 53 6.56 -9.94 -1.31
CA GLU A 53 6.32 -10.23 -2.73
C GLU A 53 5.39 -11.44 -2.90
N GLN A 54 5.63 -12.53 -2.16
CA GLN A 54 4.77 -13.70 -2.20
C GLN A 54 3.33 -13.40 -1.77
N ARG A 55 3.15 -12.59 -0.71
CA ARG A 55 1.81 -12.14 -0.29
C ARG A 55 1.13 -11.29 -1.36
N LEU A 56 1.85 -10.38 -2.00
CA LEU A 56 1.33 -9.55 -3.09
C LEU A 56 0.87 -10.40 -4.28
N LEU A 57 1.71 -11.34 -4.73
CA LEU A 57 1.37 -12.25 -5.82
C LEU A 57 0.14 -13.12 -5.49
N ALA A 58 0.06 -13.61 -4.25
CA ALA A 58 -1.10 -14.39 -3.81
C ALA A 58 -2.39 -13.55 -3.80
N ALA A 59 -2.33 -12.27 -3.40
CA ALA A 59 -3.47 -11.37 -3.44
C ALA A 59 -3.91 -11.06 -4.89
N MET A 60 -2.95 -10.74 -5.78
CA MET A 60 -3.21 -10.48 -7.20
C MET A 60 -3.88 -11.69 -7.87
N ARG A 61 -3.34 -12.90 -7.68
CA ARG A 61 -3.89 -14.14 -8.25
C ARG A 61 -5.32 -14.44 -7.80
N ARG A 62 -5.72 -13.99 -6.61
CA ARG A 62 -7.08 -14.19 -6.10
C ARG A 62 -8.06 -13.21 -6.73
N VAL A 63 -7.69 -11.93 -6.80
CA VAL A 63 -8.61 -10.88 -7.25
C VAL A 63 -8.71 -10.77 -8.77
N GLU A 64 -7.62 -10.98 -9.50
CA GLU A 64 -7.56 -10.74 -10.95
C GLU A 64 -8.62 -11.51 -11.75
N PRO A 65 -8.88 -12.82 -11.51
CA PRO A 65 -9.90 -13.57 -12.24
C PRO A 65 -11.35 -13.19 -11.89
N GLU A 66 -11.58 -12.47 -10.79
CA GLU A 66 -12.92 -12.02 -10.38
C GLU A 66 -13.34 -10.74 -11.12
N LEU A 67 -12.42 -10.08 -11.81
CA LEU A 67 -12.66 -8.83 -12.53
C LEU A 67 -13.05 -9.14 -13.99
N ASN A 68 -14.10 -8.49 -14.46
CA ASN A 68 -14.34 -8.40 -15.91
C ASN A 68 -13.33 -7.44 -16.55
N ASP A 69 -13.25 -7.43 -17.89
CA ASP A 69 -12.25 -6.65 -18.64
C ASP A 69 -12.25 -5.14 -18.30
N ASP A 70 -13.43 -4.53 -18.14
CA ASP A 70 -13.55 -3.10 -17.80
C ASP A 70 -13.03 -2.81 -16.38
N LEU A 71 -13.42 -3.63 -15.41
CA LEU A 71 -12.95 -3.49 -14.02
C LEU A 71 -11.46 -3.83 -13.89
N HIS A 72 -10.99 -4.86 -14.61
CA HIS A 72 -9.58 -5.23 -14.65
C HIS A 72 -8.73 -4.07 -15.17
N SER A 73 -9.14 -3.44 -16.27
CA SER A 73 -8.46 -2.27 -16.82
C SER A 73 -8.37 -1.13 -15.80
N LYS A 74 -9.48 -0.78 -15.14
CA LYS A 74 -9.53 0.29 -14.13
C LYS A 74 -8.65 -0.01 -12.92
N VAL A 75 -8.73 -1.22 -12.37
CA VAL A 75 -7.91 -1.64 -11.22
C VAL A 75 -6.43 -1.66 -11.62
N THR A 76 -6.09 -2.13 -12.82
CA THR A 76 -4.73 -2.11 -13.35
C THR A 76 -4.18 -0.68 -13.39
N THR A 77 -4.95 0.29 -13.90
CA THR A 77 -4.55 1.71 -13.87
C THR A 77 -4.26 2.18 -12.45
N VAL A 78 -5.13 1.87 -11.47
CA VAL A 78 -4.90 2.24 -10.07
C VAL A 78 -3.61 1.62 -9.53
N LEU A 79 -3.35 0.33 -9.79
CA LEU A 79 -2.13 -0.33 -9.32
C LEU A 79 -0.86 0.27 -9.92
N VAL A 80 -0.89 0.64 -11.20
CA VAL A 80 0.23 1.31 -11.89
C VAL A 80 0.48 2.69 -11.30
N GLU A 81 -0.56 3.53 -11.20
CA GLU A 81 -0.45 4.89 -10.65
C GLU A 81 0.00 4.88 -9.19
N LEU A 82 -0.53 3.96 -8.38
CA LEU A 82 -0.14 3.81 -6.97
C LEU A 82 1.33 3.40 -6.84
N THR A 83 1.80 2.49 -7.70
CA THR A 83 3.21 2.07 -7.74
C THR A 83 4.11 3.23 -8.12
N ALA A 84 3.76 3.96 -9.19
CA ALA A 84 4.52 5.12 -9.66
C ALA A 84 4.58 6.21 -8.57
N TYR A 85 3.43 6.56 -7.98
CA TYR A 85 3.35 7.54 -6.90
C TYR A 85 4.22 7.17 -5.69
N ASN A 86 4.15 5.91 -5.23
CA ASN A 86 4.94 5.47 -4.08
C ASN A 86 6.44 5.55 -4.34
N VAL A 87 6.90 5.19 -5.55
CA VAL A 87 8.31 5.31 -5.95
C VAL A 87 8.73 6.78 -5.99
N MET A 88 7.94 7.64 -6.64
CA MET A 88 8.23 9.07 -6.74
C MET A 88 8.29 9.73 -5.36
N ARG A 89 7.34 9.42 -4.47
CA ARG A 89 7.30 9.93 -3.10
C ARG A 89 8.55 9.52 -2.31
N LEU A 90 8.91 8.23 -2.34
CA LEU A 90 10.11 7.72 -1.66
C LEU A 90 11.38 8.40 -2.15
N LEU A 91 11.53 8.56 -3.47
CA LEU A 91 12.67 9.25 -4.06
C LEU A 91 12.73 10.72 -3.63
N HIS A 92 11.59 11.41 -3.62
CA HIS A 92 11.49 12.79 -3.17
C HIS A 92 11.89 12.95 -1.69
N GLU A 93 11.40 12.07 -0.82
CA GLU A 93 11.73 12.08 0.61
C GLU A 93 13.23 11.82 0.85
N LEU A 94 13.82 10.85 0.17
CA LEU A 94 15.25 10.55 0.26
C LEU A 94 16.13 11.72 -0.22
N GLN A 95 15.70 12.42 -1.28
CA GLN A 95 16.40 13.62 -1.77
C GLN A 95 16.31 14.77 -0.76
N ALA A 96 15.13 14.99 -0.16
CA ALA A 96 14.91 16.02 0.85
C ALA A 96 15.76 15.78 2.10
N GLU A 97 15.87 14.52 2.55
CA GLU A 97 16.68 14.16 3.72
C GLU A 97 18.18 14.35 3.45
N ARG A 98 18.67 13.95 2.26
CA ARG A 98 20.06 14.20 1.85
C ARG A 98 20.40 15.68 1.82
N ALA A 99 19.49 16.51 1.29
CA ALA A 99 19.67 17.96 1.28
C ALA A 99 19.77 18.50 2.71
N ARG A 100 18.84 18.11 3.60
CA ARG A 100 18.87 18.50 5.02
C ARG A 100 20.18 18.14 5.70
N MET A 101 20.67 16.91 5.52
CA MET A 101 21.95 16.48 6.10
C MET A 101 23.14 17.31 5.59
N ALA A 102 23.19 17.61 4.29
CA ALA A 102 24.27 18.40 3.68
C ALA A 102 24.28 19.87 4.12
N PHE A 103 23.12 20.45 4.47
CA PHE A 103 23.04 21.81 5.03
C PHE A 103 23.27 21.86 6.55
N SER A 104 23.28 20.70 7.23
CA SER A 104 23.54 20.58 8.67
C SER A 104 24.99 20.20 9.03
N SER A 105 25.82 19.90 8.03
CA SER A 105 27.27 19.63 8.15
C SER A 105 28.11 20.84 7.76
#